data_AF-A0A9E2DW20-F1
#
_entry.id   AF-A0A9E2DW20-F1
#
_cell.length_a   1.000
_cell.length_b   1.000
_cell.length_c   1.000
_cell.angle_alpha   90.00
_cell.angle_beta   90.00
_cell.angle_gamma   90.00
#
_symmetry.space_group_name_H-M   'P 1'
#
loop_
_entity.id
_entity.type
_entity.pdbx_description
1 polymer ?
#
loop_
_entity_poly.entity_id
_entity_poly.type
_entity_poly.pdbx_seq_one_letter_code
_entity_poly.pdbx_strand_id
1 'polypeptide(L)'
;MPLLVTAALCSIIHSVDLQPVKQPTSSRLIPIPVELAPRSLQATFRNVTPSDNPPSDTLLGSCPSVPVALTDSDFGNGQYILQAGFAQGESLGATYAVPADQFPIKIDVMEVLFATSNATQETTTEWSVTVWDGTPAQGIQVAHFESDNSILPHLVMPPGSSGIIISVSVDPNDPDQIYIYNESEMNMFSIAFTVEQHNSPGSPCITSPPTSSNAFPCTDTSGLQFPNENWIEAVSGSFCICGTGWMTFQDFPSLCTPSGDWVMRSSYTPVNCNNDPAACCFSDNSCTDLSPQECAVFGGTSQSAGTTCASYSCGSGNGACCVPSTGACVEFDQTTCEVVGGTHMGEGTSCASTTCFPEGACCLIDGTCIGPVSDDDCLAVGGAFMGDSTSCSTTSCPQPIGACCGSGWCLDLTNDDCTAVGGAWQGMQTFCSDSSICDSDCPEDLDGDGVVNVNDILAIVGSWGSSNSTNDLDGSGIVDTGDLLAVIGTWGPCE
;
A
#
# COMPACT_ATOMS: atom_id res chain seq x y z
N MET A 1 30.84 73.47 -46.52
CA MET A 1 29.53 73.86 -45.93
C MET A 1 28.60 72.67 -46.03
N PRO A 2 27.77 72.45 -45.00
CA PRO A 2 27.50 71.16 -44.35
C PRO A 2 26.30 70.42 -44.99
N LEU A 3 25.72 69.31 -44.53
CA LEU A 3 25.49 68.79 -43.19
C LEU A 3 24.95 67.33 -43.28
N LEU A 4 25.18 66.57 -42.19
CA LEU A 4 24.70 65.23 -41.80
C LEU A 4 23.18 65.00 -42.04
N VAL A 5 22.66 63.76 -42.08
CA VAL A 5 22.30 62.83 -40.95
C VAL A 5 21.77 61.54 -41.67
N THR A 6 21.98 60.26 -41.32
CA THR A 6 22.03 59.54 -40.03
C THR A 6 22.79 58.21 -40.18
N ALA A 7 23.47 57.82 -39.10
CA ALA A 7 24.11 56.54 -38.77
C ALA A 7 23.15 55.33 -38.79
N ALA A 8 23.53 54.06 -38.68
CA ALA A 8 24.72 53.21 -38.81
C ALA A 8 24.26 51.86 -38.23
N LEU A 9 24.73 50.72 -38.74
CA LEU A 9 25.40 49.69 -37.92
C LEU A 9 25.82 48.50 -38.80
N CYS A 10 26.95 47.94 -38.38
CA CYS A 10 27.98 47.33 -39.17
C CYS A 10 27.96 45.80 -39.06
N SER A 11 28.41 45.18 -40.16
CA SER A 11 29.01 43.86 -40.38
C SER A 11 29.41 42.97 -39.19
N ILE A 12 29.23 41.66 -39.35
CA ILE A 12 30.28 40.62 -39.56
C ILE A 12 29.63 39.26 -39.26
N ILE A 13 29.54 38.38 -40.27
CA ILE A 13 29.09 36.99 -40.10
C ILE A 13 30.28 36.18 -39.59
N HIS A 14 30.27 35.84 -38.29
CA HIS A 14 31.11 34.79 -37.72
C HIS A 14 30.34 33.47 -37.75
N SER A 15 31.00 32.43 -38.25
CA SER A 15 30.62 31.03 -38.12
C SER A 15 30.36 30.70 -36.65
N VAL A 16 29.11 30.35 -36.32
CA VAL A 16 28.72 29.84 -35.01
C VAL A 16 29.17 28.38 -34.94
N ASP A 17 30.23 28.17 -34.17
CA ASP A 17 30.61 26.86 -33.65
C ASP A 17 29.47 26.40 -32.73
N LEU A 18 28.71 25.37 -33.15
CA LEU A 18 27.75 24.71 -32.30
C LEU A 18 28.55 23.93 -31.25
N GLN A 19 28.85 24.57 -30.14
CA GLN A 19 29.33 23.85 -28.96
C GLN A 19 28.25 22.84 -28.55
N PRO A 20 28.62 21.58 -28.24
CA PRO A 20 27.67 20.63 -27.72
C PRO A 20 27.08 21.21 -26.44
N VAL A 21 25.75 21.22 -26.37
CA VAL A 21 25.02 21.48 -25.13
C VAL A 21 25.61 20.55 -24.08
N LYS A 22 26.28 21.15 -23.10
CA LYS A 22 26.77 20.45 -21.92
C LYS A 22 25.53 19.89 -21.22
N GLN A 23 25.29 18.58 -21.38
CA GLN A 23 24.22 17.89 -20.68
C GLN A 23 24.34 18.19 -19.18
N PRO A 24 23.24 18.46 -18.47
CA PRO A 24 23.29 18.48 -17.02
C PRO A 24 23.75 17.09 -16.56
N THR A 25 24.64 17.10 -15.58
CA THR A 25 25.21 15.96 -14.86
C THR A 25 24.25 14.77 -14.81
N SER A 26 24.58 13.73 -15.59
CA SER A 26 23.73 12.58 -15.87
C SER A 26 23.30 11.87 -14.59
N SER A 27 22.00 11.64 -14.44
CA SER A 27 21.52 10.54 -13.61
C SER A 27 22.19 9.24 -14.08
N ARG A 28 22.50 8.35 -13.15
CA ARG A 28 23.15 7.07 -13.43
C ARG A 28 22.22 6.13 -14.22
N LEU A 29 20.93 6.12 -13.87
CA LEU A 29 19.89 5.52 -14.67
C LEU A 29 19.33 6.61 -15.58
N ILE A 30 19.55 6.45 -16.88
CA ILE A 30 19.12 7.35 -17.92
C ILE A 30 17.82 6.77 -18.48
N PRO A 31 16.65 7.35 -18.15
CA PRO A 31 15.39 6.91 -18.72
C PRO A 31 15.36 7.23 -20.22
N ILE A 32 15.23 6.21 -21.06
CA ILE A 32 15.11 6.36 -22.52
C ILE A 32 13.73 5.82 -22.93
N PRO A 33 12.81 6.69 -23.39
CA PRO A 33 11.56 6.24 -23.98
C PRO A 33 11.82 5.38 -25.22
N VAL A 34 11.20 4.21 -25.28
CA VAL A 34 11.29 3.26 -26.41
C VAL A 34 9.89 2.78 -26.78
N GLU A 35 9.67 2.51 -28.06
CA GLU A 35 8.45 1.87 -28.57
C GLU A 35 8.80 0.45 -28.99
N LEU A 36 8.16 -0.54 -28.37
CA LEU A 36 8.56 -1.94 -28.46
C LEU A 36 7.40 -2.82 -28.93
N ALA A 37 7.75 -3.95 -29.53
CA ALA A 37 6.87 -5.09 -29.74
C ALA A 37 7.52 -6.32 -29.07
N PRO A 38 7.31 -6.50 -27.75
CA PRO A 38 8.03 -7.51 -26.97
C PRO A 38 7.79 -8.94 -27.46
N ARG A 39 8.79 -9.81 -27.30
CA ARG A 39 8.68 -11.26 -27.52
C ARG A 39 9.10 -12.00 -26.27
N SER A 40 8.57 -13.19 -26.03
CA SER A 40 8.95 -13.98 -24.86
C SER A 40 10.15 -14.90 -25.15
N LEU A 41 11.12 -14.87 -24.25
CA LEU A 41 12.15 -15.89 -24.08
C LEU A 41 11.68 -16.83 -22.95
N GLN A 42 11.28 -18.04 -23.32
CA GLN A 42 10.85 -19.06 -22.36
C GLN A 42 12.08 -19.75 -21.76
N ALA A 43 12.21 -19.73 -20.44
CA ALA A 43 13.31 -20.29 -19.69
C ALA A 43 12.73 -21.24 -18.62
N THR A 44 12.59 -22.52 -18.97
CA THR A 44 12.00 -23.54 -18.09
C THR A 44 13.08 -24.39 -17.44
N PHE A 45 13.09 -24.47 -16.12
CA PHE A 45 14.03 -25.28 -15.35
C PHE A 45 13.55 -26.72 -15.17
N ARG A 46 14.45 -27.70 -15.29
CA ARG A 46 14.20 -29.10 -14.92
C ARG A 46 15.44 -29.78 -14.33
N ASN A 47 15.37 -30.23 -13.08
CA ASN A 47 16.31 -31.15 -12.44
C ASN A 47 16.11 -32.57 -12.99
N VAL A 48 16.89 -32.96 -13.99
CA VAL A 48 16.92 -34.36 -14.45
C VAL A 48 17.77 -35.19 -13.49
N THR A 49 17.19 -35.70 -12.40
CA THR A 49 17.77 -36.84 -11.68
C THR A 49 17.28 -38.15 -12.31
N PRO A 50 18.18 -39.02 -12.82
CA PRO A 50 17.78 -40.32 -13.33
C PRO A 50 17.64 -41.32 -12.18
N SER A 51 16.52 -41.29 -11.45
CA SER A 51 16.11 -42.41 -10.58
C SER A 51 14.65 -42.29 -10.17
N ASP A 52 13.93 -43.35 -10.54
CA ASP A 52 12.74 -43.93 -9.92
C ASP A 52 11.41 -43.19 -10.03
N ASN A 53 10.55 -43.79 -10.87
CA ASN A 53 9.09 -43.78 -10.91
C ASN A 53 8.39 -42.52 -10.38
N PRO A 54 7.68 -41.75 -11.24
CA PRO A 54 6.84 -40.67 -10.75
C PRO A 54 5.84 -41.27 -9.74
N PRO A 55 5.61 -40.62 -8.59
CA PRO A 55 4.36 -40.84 -7.88
C PRO A 55 3.27 -40.59 -8.94
N SER A 56 2.37 -41.55 -9.12
CA SER A 56 1.13 -41.28 -9.82
C SER A 56 0.38 -40.28 -8.95
N ASP A 57 0.66 -39.00 -9.14
CA ASP A 57 -0.05 -37.94 -8.48
C ASP A 57 -1.45 -37.95 -9.07
N THR A 58 -2.35 -38.58 -8.31
CA THR A 58 -3.76 -38.40 -8.47
C THR A 58 -4.03 -36.91 -8.31
N LEU A 59 -4.13 -36.23 -9.46
CA LEU A 59 -4.65 -34.87 -9.64
C LEU A 59 -5.81 -34.59 -8.67
N LEU A 60 -5.47 -34.11 -7.49
CA LEU A 60 -6.33 -33.29 -6.64
C LEU A 60 -6.31 -31.92 -7.30
N GLY A 61 -7.49 -31.36 -7.61
CA GLY A 61 -7.65 -30.17 -8.44
C GLY A 61 -6.64 -29.07 -8.11
N SER A 62 -5.81 -28.70 -9.09
CA SER A 62 -4.83 -27.63 -8.91
C SER A 62 -5.55 -26.31 -8.63
N CYS A 63 -5.13 -25.62 -7.56
CA CYS A 63 -5.62 -24.27 -7.27
C CYS A 63 -5.37 -23.34 -8.47
N PRO A 64 -6.22 -22.33 -8.69
CA PRO A 64 -5.97 -21.38 -9.77
C PRO A 64 -4.71 -20.56 -9.47
N SER A 65 -3.92 -20.30 -10.53
CA SER A 65 -2.79 -19.39 -10.45
C SER A 65 -3.28 -17.95 -10.29
N VAL A 66 -2.69 -17.24 -9.32
CA VAL A 66 -2.96 -15.84 -8.99
C VAL A 66 -1.87 -14.98 -9.64
N PRO A 67 -2.20 -14.17 -10.67
CA PRO A 67 -1.24 -13.25 -11.25
C PRO A 67 -1.03 -12.03 -10.34
N VAL A 68 0.22 -11.57 -10.23
CA VAL A 68 0.61 -10.37 -9.49
C VAL A 68 1.56 -9.52 -10.32
N ALA A 69 1.33 -8.21 -10.34
CA ALA A 69 2.16 -7.23 -11.03
C ALA A 69 2.07 -5.89 -10.30
N LEU A 70 3.15 -5.12 -10.34
CA LEU A 70 3.22 -3.75 -9.81
C LEU A 70 3.36 -2.73 -10.94
N THR A 71 2.84 -3.07 -12.12
CA THR A 71 2.90 -2.24 -13.33
C THR A 71 1.56 -2.33 -14.05
N ASP A 72 1.16 -1.25 -14.74
CA ASP A 72 -0.03 -1.23 -15.59
C ASP A 72 0.23 -1.75 -17.01
N SER A 73 1.49 -2.09 -17.32
CA SER A 73 1.88 -2.68 -18.60
C SER A 73 1.21 -4.03 -18.85
N ASP A 74 0.60 -4.16 -20.03
CA ASP A 74 0.08 -5.44 -20.55
C ASP A 74 1.17 -6.35 -21.15
N PHE A 75 2.44 -5.92 -21.12
CA PHE A 75 3.61 -6.55 -21.77
C PHE A 75 3.47 -6.64 -23.30
N GLY A 76 2.52 -5.90 -23.87
CA GLY A 76 2.20 -5.85 -25.28
C GLY A 76 3.01 -4.81 -26.04
N ASN A 77 2.52 -4.48 -27.24
CA ASN A 77 3.16 -3.45 -28.05
C ASN A 77 2.86 -2.08 -27.42
N GLY A 78 3.89 -1.30 -27.14
CA GLY A 78 3.69 -0.05 -26.42
C GLY A 78 4.95 0.74 -26.17
N GLN A 79 4.77 1.83 -25.42
CA GLN A 79 5.86 2.67 -24.95
C GLN A 79 6.34 2.18 -23.59
N TYR A 80 7.66 2.18 -23.43
CA TYR A 80 8.35 1.78 -22.20
C TYR A 80 9.49 2.74 -21.92
N ILE A 81 9.96 2.79 -20.67
CA ILE A 81 11.14 3.55 -20.30
C ILE A 81 12.28 2.58 -20.01
N LEU A 82 13.25 2.53 -20.93
CA LEU A 82 14.48 1.77 -20.76
C LEU A 82 15.36 2.44 -19.71
N GLN A 83 15.80 1.69 -18.70
CA GLN A 83 16.70 2.19 -17.65
C GLN A 83 18.17 2.03 -18.07
N ALA A 84 18.58 2.82 -19.06
CA ALA A 84 19.96 2.77 -19.55
C ALA A 84 20.93 3.18 -18.44
N GLY A 85 21.99 2.40 -18.21
CA GLY A 85 22.92 2.67 -17.09
C GLY A 85 22.74 1.75 -15.89
N PHE A 86 21.73 0.88 -15.90
CA PHE A 86 21.65 -0.27 -15.00
C PHE A 86 22.93 -1.11 -15.15
N ALA A 87 23.70 -1.24 -14.07
CA ALA A 87 25.06 -1.75 -14.11
C ALA A 87 25.12 -3.27 -13.99
N GLN A 88 26.26 -3.84 -14.35
CA GLN A 88 26.54 -5.25 -14.07
C GLN A 88 26.61 -5.46 -12.55
N GLY A 89 25.98 -6.52 -12.07
CA GLY A 89 25.85 -6.87 -10.65
C GLY A 89 24.72 -6.14 -9.92
N GLU A 90 23.89 -5.36 -10.62
CA GLU A 90 22.66 -4.81 -10.03
C GLU A 90 21.49 -5.76 -10.20
N SER A 91 20.59 -5.69 -9.23
CA SER A 91 19.35 -6.45 -9.20
C SER A 91 18.14 -5.52 -9.22
N LEU A 92 17.12 -5.86 -9.99
CA LEU A 92 15.80 -5.23 -9.95
C LEU A 92 14.83 -6.23 -9.33
N GLY A 93 14.01 -5.79 -8.38
CA GLY A 93 13.10 -6.69 -7.69
C GLY A 93 11.74 -6.07 -7.39
N ALA A 94 10.80 -6.95 -7.07
CA ALA A 94 9.47 -6.60 -6.61
C ALA A 94 9.05 -7.53 -5.47
N THR A 95 8.35 -6.97 -4.48
CA THR A 95 7.72 -7.72 -3.39
C THR A 95 6.21 -7.74 -3.57
N TYR A 96 5.60 -8.91 -3.44
CA TYR A 96 4.17 -9.13 -3.59
C TYR A 96 3.58 -9.65 -2.28
N ALA A 97 2.53 -8.98 -1.79
CA ALA A 97 1.78 -9.44 -0.63
C ALA A 97 0.93 -10.67 -0.98
N VAL A 98 0.80 -11.58 -0.02
CA VAL A 98 0.01 -12.82 -0.14
C VAL A 98 -0.84 -12.96 1.12
N PRO A 99 -2.16 -13.19 1.00
CA PRO A 99 -3.00 -13.48 2.16
C PRO A 99 -2.45 -14.64 3.00
N ALA A 100 -2.42 -14.46 4.32
CA ALA A 100 -1.80 -15.43 5.24
C ALA A 100 -2.43 -16.84 5.17
N ASP A 101 -3.71 -16.92 4.80
CA ASP A 101 -4.47 -18.16 4.63
C ASP A 101 -4.17 -18.92 3.33
N GLN A 102 -3.43 -18.32 2.39
CA GLN A 102 -3.05 -18.95 1.13
C GLN A 102 -1.72 -19.72 1.19
N PHE A 103 -0.94 -19.55 2.25
CA PHE A 103 0.31 -20.27 2.40
C PHE A 103 0.09 -21.74 2.79
N PRO A 104 0.93 -22.69 2.29
CA PRO A 104 2.05 -22.45 1.40
C PRO A 104 1.61 -22.20 -0.05
N ILE A 105 2.42 -21.45 -0.80
CA ILE A 105 2.21 -21.15 -2.22
C ILE A 105 3.32 -21.77 -3.07
N LYS A 106 3.01 -22.06 -4.33
CA LYS A 106 3.96 -22.50 -5.36
C LYS A 106 4.12 -21.38 -6.39
N ILE A 107 5.34 -20.96 -6.70
CA ILE A 107 5.59 -19.95 -7.75
C ILE A 107 5.48 -20.63 -9.13
N ASP A 108 4.64 -20.08 -10.02
CA ASP A 108 4.38 -20.67 -11.33
C ASP A 108 5.28 -20.06 -12.43
N VAL A 109 5.33 -18.73 -12.52
CA VAL A 109 6.11 -18.00 -13.52
C VAL A 109 6.64 -16.70 -12.96
N MET A 110 7.80 -16.27 -13.45
CA MET A 110 8.45 -15.01 -13.10
C MET A 110 8.87 -14.32 -14.40
N GLU A 111 8.41 -13.09 -14.62
CA GLU A 111 8.61 -12.40 -15.89
C GLU A 111 9.15 -10.98 -15.72
N VAL A 112 10.08 -10.59 -16.60
CA VAL A 112 10.66 -9.25 -16.63
C VAL A 112 10.94 -8.79 -18.06
N LEU A 113 10.67 -7.52 -18.37
CA LEU A 113 10.95 -6.93 -19.67
C LEU A 113 12.34 -6.30 -19.72
N PHE A 114 13.16 -6.79 -20.66
CA PHE A 114 14.40 -6.17 -21.08
C PHE A 114 14.26 -5.62 -22.50
N ALA A 115 15.00 -4.55 -22.80
CA ALA A 115 15.00 -3.98 -24.14
C ALA A 115 16.37 -3.44 -24.56
N THR A 116 16.50 -3.22 -25.87
CA THR A 116 17.60 -2.47 -26.49
C THR A 116 17.06 -1.17 -27.09
N SER A 117 17.90 -0.14 -27.15
CA SER A 117 17.58 1.12 -27.83
C SER A 117 18.69 1.51 -28.78
N ASN A 118 18.40 1.42 -30.09
CA ASN A 118 19.34 1.69 -31.18
C ASN A 118 20.69 0.97 -31.01
N ALA A 119 20.65 -0.29 -30.54
CA ALA A 119 21.85 -1.10 -30.42
C ALA A 119 22.49 -1.28 -31.81
N THR A 120 23.79 -1.04 -31.92
CA THR A 120 24.52 -1.19 -33.19
C THR A 120 25.12 -2.59 -33.36
N GLN A 121 25.08 -3.39 -32.30
CA GLN A 121 25.62 -4.74 -32.22
C GLN A 121 24.61 -5.66 -31.54
N GLU A 122 24.77 -6.96 -31.76
CA GLU A 122 24.07 -7.98 -30.97
C GLU A 122 24.51 -7.89 -29.51
N THR A 123 23.58 -8.09 -28.58
CA THR A 123 23.83 -7.98 -27.15
C THR A 123 23.54 -9.32 -26.48
N THR A 124 24.48 -9.80 -25.68
CA THR A 124 24.29 -10.97 -24.81
C THR A 124 24.34 -10.51 -23.35
N THR A 125 23.27 -10.76 -22.61
CA THR A 125 23.19 -10.48 -21.17
C THR A 125 23.05 -11.79 -20.42
N GLU A 126 23.99 -12.07 -19.52
CA GLU A 126 23.87 -13.14 -18.53
C GLU A 126 23.07 -12.59 -17.35
N TRP A 127 22.05 -13.34 -16.94
CA TRP A 127 21.09 -12.92 -15.92
C TRP A 127 20.86 -14.04 -14.91
N SER A 128 20.45 -13.66 -13.71
CA SER A 128 19.96 -14.59 -12.70
C SER A 128 18.59 -14.16 -12.19
N VAL A 129 17.84 -15.08 -11.59
CA VAL A 129 16.59 -14.80 -10.89
C VAL A 129 16.64 -15.42 -9.50
N THR A 130 16.23 -14.65 -8.50
CA THR A 130 16.22 -15.06 -7.09
C THR A 130 14.84 -14.86 -6.50
N VAL A 131 14.41 -15.79 -5.64
CA VAL A 131 13.11 -15.79 -4.97
C VAL A 131 13.31 -15.82 -3.46
N TRP A 132 12.57 -14.99 -2.74
CA TRP A 132 12.58 -14.92 -1.28
C TRP A 132 11.18 -15.16 -0.69
N ASP A 133 11.15 -15.86 0.45
CA ASP A 133 10.07 -15.81 1.43
C ASP A 133 10.27 -14.53 2.26
N GLY A 134 9.40 -13.53 2.10
CA GLY A 134 9.59 -12.18 2.61
C GLY A 134 10.27 -11.22 1.62
N THR A 135 10.93 -10.19 2.15
CA THR A 135 11.65 -9.16 1.36
C THR A 135 13.08 -9.58 1.00
N PRO A 136 13.73 -8.99 -0.03
CA PRO A 136 15.13 -9.29 -0.33
C PRO A 136 16.10 -8.84 0.79
N ALA A 137 15.70 -7.86 1.61
CA ALA A 137 16.53 -7.29 2.66
C ALA A 137 16.53 -8.10 3.97
N GLN A 138 15.41 -8.76 4.29
CA GLN A 138 15.21 -9.43 5.59
C GLN A 138 14.64 -10.85 5.48
N GLY A 139 14.17 -11.25 4.30
CA GLY A 139 13.54 -12.54 4.04
C GLY A 139 14.54 -13.68 3.86
N ILE A 140 14.00 -14.86 3.61
CA ILE A 140 14.75 -16.11 3.43
C ILE A 140 14.82 -16.39 1.93
N GLN A 141 16.03 -16.55 1.39
CA GLN A 141 16.20 -16.94 -0.02
C GLN A 141 15.75 -18.39 -0.22
N VAL A 142 14.76 -18.60 -1.08
CA VAL A 142 14.13 -19.90 -1.37
C VAL A 142 14.72 -20.54 -2.62
N ALA A 143 14.98 -19.74 -3.65
CA ALA A 143 15.49 -20.23 -4.93
C ALA A 143 16.41 -19.20 -5.60
N HIS A 144 17.37 -19.68 -6.39
CA HIS A 144 18.26 -18.86 -7.19
C HIS A 144 18.68 -19.65 -8.43
N PHE A 145 18.55 -19.03 -9.60
CA PHE A 145 18.90 -19.65 -10.88
C PHE A 145 19.67 -18.66 -11.75
N GLU A 146 20.71 -19.14 -12.41
CA GLU A 146 21.55 -18.36 -13.31
C GLU A 146 21.40 -18.85 -14.75
N SER A 147 21.43 -17.93 -15.71
CA SER A 147 21.51 -18.27 -17.13
C SER A 147 22.90 -18.86 -17.42
N ASP A 148 22.94 -20.05 -18.00
CA ASP A 148 24.16 -20.83 -18.25
C ASP A 148 24.29 -21.32 -19.70
N ASN A 149 23.33 -20.98 -20.56
CA ASN A 149 23.19 -21.46 -21.94
C ASN A 149 23.06 -22.98 -22.09
N SER A 150 22.90 -23.72 -20.99
CA SER A 150 22.66 -25.17 -20.99
C SER A 150 21.20 -25.45 -20.66
N ILE A 151 20.72 -24.95 -19.52
CA ILE A 151 19.33 -25.07 -19.07
C ILE A 151 18.61 -23.74 -19.31
N LEU A 152 19.21 -22.65 -18.85
CA LEU A 152 18.62 -21.32 -18.94
C LEU A 152 19.39 -20.49 -19.98
N PRO A 153 18.76 -20.06 -21.09
CA PRO A 153 19.43 -19.30 -22.12
C PRO A 153 19.80 -17.90 -21.64
N HIS A 154 20.97 -17.40 -22.03
CA HIS A 154 21.28 -15.97 -21.90
C HIS A 154 20.30 -15.14 -22.73
N LEU A 155 20.12 -13.88 -22.35
CA LEU A 155 19.33 -12.94 -23.13
C LEU A 155 20.16 -12.46 -24.32
N VAL A 156 19.83 -12.92 -25.53
CA VAL A 156 20.46 -12.47 -26.79
C VAL A 156 19.48 -11.61 -27.58
N MET A 157 19.86 -10.36 -27.85
CA MET A 157 19.02 -9.40 -28.60
C MET A 157 19.77 -8.88 -29.85
N PRO A 158 19.09 -8.80 -31.02
CA PRO A 158 19.71 -8.33 -32.24
C PRO A 158 19.99 -6.82 -32.21
N PRO A 159 20.85 -6.31 -33.12
CA PRO A 159 20.98 -4.87 -33.34
C PRO A 159 19.62 -4.21 -33.63
N GLY A 160 19.44 -2.99 -33.14
CA GLY A 160 18.22 -2.19 -33.25
C GLY A 160 17.58 -1.90 -31.90
N SER A 161 16.29 -1.58 -31.94
CA SER A 161 15.45 -1.44 -30.75
C SER A 161 14.45 -2.58 -30.72
N SER A 162 14.47 -3.37 -29.65
CA SER A 162 13.57 -4.51 -29.47
C SER A 162 13.35 -4.77 -27.99
N GLY A 163 12.26 -5.46 -27.64
CA GLY A 163 11.95 -5.89 -26.28
C GLY A 163 11.89 -7.41 -26.20
N ILE A 164 12.42 -7.99 -25.13
CA ILE A 164 12.27 -9.41 -24.79
C ILE A 164 11.79 -9.52 -23.35
N ILE A 165 10.73 -10.31 -23.16
CA ILE A 165 10.24 -10.73 -21.87
C ILE A 165 10.98 -12.01 -21.49
N ILE A 166 11.84 -11.96 -20.48
CA ILE A 166 12.40 -13.18 -19.90
C ILE A 166 11.28 -13.81 -19.08
N SER A 167 10.89 -15.03 -19.40
CA SER A 167 9.78 -15.75 -18.77
C SER A 167 10.32 -17.04 -18.16
N VAL A 168 10.49 -17.04 -16.83
CA VAL A 168 11.10 -18.14 -16.08
C VAL A 168 10.02 -18.96 -15.40
N SER A 169 10.04 -20.27 -15.61
CA SER A 169 9.12 -21.24 -14.96
C SER A 169 9.87 -22.51 -14.56
N VAL A 170 9.30 -23.29 -13.65
CA VAL A 170 9.77 -24.65 -13.37
C VAL A 170 8.91 -25.63 -14.16
N ASP A 171 9.51 -26.66 -14.76
CA ASP A 171 8.77 -27.72 -15.47
C ASP A 171 7.70 -28.28 -14.54
N PRO A 172 6.41 -28.32 -14.92
CA PRO A 172 5.34 -28.83 -14.05
C PRO A 172 5.53 -30.28 -13.59
N ASN A 173 6.36 -31.06 -14.28
CA ASN A 173 6.68 -32.45 -13.93
C ASN A 173 7.96 -32.57 -13.10
N ASP A 174 8.59 -31.46 -12.75
CA ASP A 174 9.75 -31.46 -11.86
C ASP A 174 9.30 -31.68 -10.41
N PRO A 175 9.90 -32.66 -9.69
CA PRO A 175 9.62 -32.83 -8.26
C PRO A 175 10.08 -31.64 -7.40
N ASP A 176 11.07 -30.87 -7.86
CA ASP A 176 11.66 -29.73 -7.14
C ASP A 176 11.03 -28.40 -7.60
N GLN A 177 9.74 -28.20 -7.31
CA GLN A 177 9.07 -26.90 -7.51
C GLN A 177 9.51 -25.85 -6.48
N ILE A 178 9.27 -24.57 -6.78
CA ILE A 178 9.53 -23.45 -5.85
C ILE A 178 8.31 -23.25 -4.94
N TYR A 179 8.40 -23.72 -3.70
CA TYR A 179 7.38 -23.52 -2.67
C TYR A 179 7.82 -22.48 -1.63
N ILE A 180 6.88 -21.64 -1.20
CA ILE A 180 7.07 -20.65 -0.15
C ILE A 180 6.09 -20.96 0.99
N TYR A 181 6.62 -21.09 2.20
CA TYR A 181 5.86 -21.57 3.37
C TYR A 181 5.51 -20.45 4.36
N ASN A 182 5.92 -19.21 4.08
CA ASN A 182 5.82 -18.07 4.97
C ASN A 182 6.64 -18.25 6.26
N GLU A 183 7.83 -18.86 6.13
CA GLU A 183 8.77 -19.02 7.25
C GLU A 183 9.31 -17.66 7.73
N SER A 184 9.24 -16.63 6.88
CA SER A 184 9.58 -15.25 7.26
C SER A 184 8.52 -14.58 8.13
N GLU A 185 7.30 -15.13 8.20
CA GLU A 185 6.11 -14.53 8.83
C GLU A 185 5.69 -13.16 8.24
N MET A 186 6.24 -12.76 7.09
CA MET A 186 5.99 -11.45 6.48
C MET A 186 4.74 -11.43 5.58
N ASN A 187 4.14 -12.59 5.28
CA ASN A 187 2.99 -12.75 4.37
C ASN A 187 3.24 -12.14 2.98
N MET A 188 4.44 -12.33 2.45
CA MET A 188 4.85 -11.81 1.15
C MET A 188 5.99 -12.63 0.58
N PHE A 189 6.20 -12.49 -0.72
CA PHE A 189 7.38 -13.03 -1.39
C PHE A 189 8.00 -11.99 -2.31
N SER A 190 9.27 -12.18 -2.63
CA SER A 190 9.98 -11.26 -3.53
C SER A 190 10.65 -12.03 -4.66
N ILE A 191 10.71 -11.39 -5.82
CA ILE A 191 11.47 -11.86 -6.98
C ILE A 191 12.41 -10.76 -7.39
N ALA A 192 13.64 -11.11 -7.74
CA ALA A 192 14.57 -10.19 -8.37
C ALA A 192 15.31 -10.83 -9.53
N PHE A 193 15.56 -10.01 -10.56
CA PHE A 193 16.44 -10.34 -11.66
C PHE A 193 17.73 -9.56 -11.53
N THR A 194 18.86 -10.22 -11.70
CA THR A 194 20.19 -9.61 -11.63
C THR A 194 20.84 -9.64 -13.00
N VAL A 195 21.49 -8.55 -13.38
CA VAL A 195 22.36 -8.55 -14.56
C VAL A 195 23.75 -9.01 -14.14
N GLU A 196 24.00 -10.32 -14.23
CA GLU A 196 25.27 -10.93 -13.85
C GLU A 196 26.40 -10.48 -14.77
N GLN A 197 26.12 -10.41 -16.07
CA GLN A 197 27.08 -9.95 -17.06
C GLN A 197 26.42 -9.18 -18.20
N HIS A 198 26.94 -7.99 -18.45
CA HIS A 198 26.65 -7.23 -19.65
C HIS A 198 27.58 -7.64 -20.78
N ASN A 199 27.13 -7.50 -22.03
CA ASN A 199 27.98 -7.68 -23.21
C ASN A 199 29.17 -6.69 -23.24
N SER A 200 28.95 -5.47 -22.76
CA SER A 200 30.00 -4.49 -22.46
C SER A 200 29.66 -3.74 -21.17
N PRO A 201 30.23 -4.13 -20.02
CA PRO A 201 29.74 -3.70 -18.71
C PRO A 201 30.03 -2.25 -18.31
N GLY A 202 30.84 -1.53 -19.08
CA GLY A 202 31.33 -0.22 -18.65
C GLY A 202 32.11 -0.32 -17.34
N SER A 203 31.88 0.62 -16.42
CA SER A 203 32.46 0.63 -15.07
C SER A 203 31.37 1.02 -14.10
N PRO A 204 30.97 0.13 -13.18
CA PRO A 204 29.97 0.43 -12.15
C PRO A 204 30.24 1.80 -11.51
N CYS A 205 29.21 2.65 -11.50
CA CYS A 205 29.21 3.98 -10.86
C CYS A 205 30.08 5.08 -11.48
N ILE A 206 30.85 4.81 -12.54
CA ILE A 206 31.68 5.84 -13.21
C ILE A 206 31.27 6.01 -14.67
N THR A 207 31.09 4.91 -15.39
CA THR A 207 30.71 4.94 -16.81
C THR A 207 29.61 3.91 -17.04
N SER A 208 28.43 4.40 -17.44
CA SER A 208 27.29 3.55 -17.76
C SER A 208 27.62 2.54 -18.87
N PRO A 209 27.05 1.33 -18.83
CA PRO A 209 27.13 0.41 -19.96
C PRO A 209 26.53 1.09 -21.21
N PRO A 210 27.21 1.05 -22.37
CA PRO A 210 26.73 1.72 -23.57
C PRO A 210 25.48 1.05 -24.14
N THR A 211 24.49 1.86 -24.54
CA THR A 211 23.25 1.37 -25.17
C THR A 211 23.45 0.77 -26.56
N SER A 212 24.56 1.10 -27.21
CA SER A 212 24.91 0.55 -28.53
C SER A 212 25.22 -0.96 -28.49
N SER A 213 25.46 -1.53 -27.31
CA SER A 213 25.89 -2.92 -27.19
C SER A 213 25.36 -3.65 -25.95
N ASN A 214 24.34 -3.12 -25.24
CA ASN A 214 23.77 -3.77 -24.05
C ASN A 214 22.24 -3.66 -24.05
N ALA A 215 21.59 -4.61 -23.36
CA ALA A 215 20.16 -4.59 -23.03
C ALA A 215 19.96 -4.15 -21.58
N PHE A 216 18.81 -3.54 -21.27
CA PHE A 216 18.49 -3.01 -19.95
C PHE A 216 17.05 -3.32 -19.56
N PRO A 217 16.74 -3.38 -18.25
CA PRO A 217 15.37 -3.50 -17.78
C PRO A 217 14.54 -2.26 -18.13
N CYS A 218 13.22 -2.45 -18.17
CA CYS A 218 12.26 -1.39 -18.44
C CYS A 218 11.38 -1.07 -17.22
N THR A 219 10.94 0.18 -17.14
CA THR A 219 9.81 0.61 -16.32
C THR A 219 8.64 1.03 -17.21
N ASP A 220 7.44 1.07 -16.63
CA ASP A 220 6.26 1.63 -17.30
C ASP A 220 6.34 3.16 -17.45
N THR A 221 5.32 3.71 -18.10
CA THR A 221 5.20 5.15 -18.41
C THR A 221 4.20 5.89 -17.52
N SER A 222 3.45 5.18 -16.68
CA SER A 222 2.40 5.74 -15.79
C SER A 222 2.97 6.50 -14.60
N GLY A 223 4.27 6.38 -14.35
CA GLY A 223 4.94 6.99 -13.22
C GLY A 223 4.94 6.06 -11.99
N LEU A 224 5.86 6.28 -11.06
CA LEU A 224 6.10 5.41 -9.90
C LEU A 224 4.90 5.34 -8.94
N GLN A 225 4.17 4.22 -8.94
CA GLN A 225 2.99 3.98 -8.09
C GLN A 225 3.32 3.15 -6.85
N PHE A 226 4.32 2.26 -6.90
CA PHE A 226 4.64 1.30 -5.85
C PHE A 226 6.08 1.47 -5.32
N PRO A 227 6.43 2.63 -4.73
CA PRO A 227 7.80 2.94 -4.33
C PRO A 227 8.33 2.08 -3.18
N ASN A 228 7.46 1.46 -2.37
CA ASN A 228 7.89 0.60 -1.25
C ASN A 228 8.09 -0.86 -1.68
N GLU A 229 7.46 -1.26 -2.78
CA GLU A 229 7.43 -2.63 -3.26
C GLU A 229 8.38 -2.87 -4.45
N ASN A 230 8.80 -1.81 -5.15
CA ASN A 230 9.90 -1.86 -6.12
C ASN A 230 11.24 -1.76 -5.41
N TRP A 231 12.13 -2.70 -5.73
CA TRP A 231 13.45 -2.81 -5.14
C TRP A 231 14.55 -2.64 -6.17
N ILE A 232 15.70 -2.17 -5.70
CA ILE A 232 16.97 -2.21 -6.40
C ILE A 232 18.06 -2.68 -5.45
N GLU A 233 18.92 -3.58 -5.93
CA GLU A 233 20.19 -3.88 -5.29
C GLU A 233 21.29 -3.07 -5.97
N ALA A 234 21.73 -2.00 -5.31
CA ALA A 234 22.78 -1.15 -5.85
C ALA A 234 24.16 -1.76 -5.60
N VAL A 235 24.95 -1.86 -6.66
CA VAL A 235 26.37 -2.22 -6.57
C VAL A 235 27.16 -1.25 -5.70
N SER A 236 28.17 -1.78 -5.01
CA SER A 236 29.06 -0.99 -4.15
C SER A 236 30.33 -0.54 -4.85
N GLY A 237 30.86 0.64 -4.48
CA GLY A 237 32.08 1.19 -5.08
C GLY A 237 32.36 2.63 -4.68
N SER A 238 33.62 3.07 -4.83
CA SER A 238 34.13 4.37 -4.35
C SER A 238 33.51 5.62 -5.01
N PHE A 239 32.62 5.44 -6.01
CA PHE A 239 31.90 6.53 -6.70
C PHE A 239 30.41 6.25 -6.84
N CYS A 240 29.87 5.23 -6.16
CA CYS A 240 28.45 4.92 -6.17
C CYS A 240 27.68 5.89 -5.28
N ILE A 241 27.15 6.95 -5.88
CA ILE A 241 26.41 8.00 -5.17
C ILE A 241 24.95 7.63 -4.87
N CYS A 242 24.44 6.55 -5.48
CA CYS A 242 23.05 6.12 -5.36
C CYS A 242 22.81 5.16 -4.19
N GLY A 243 23.82 4.85 -3.38
CA GLY A 243 23.72 3.88 -2.28
C GLY A 243 24.27 2.51 -2.65
N THR A 244 24.11 1.55 -1.75
CA THR A 244 24.65 0.19 -1.84
C THR A 244 23.71 -0.83 -1.20
N GLY A 245 23.62 -2.03 -1.77
CA GLY A 245 22.75 -3.09 -1.28
C GLY A 245 21.29 -2.85 -1.63
N TRP A 246 20.42 -3.66 -1.02
CA TRP A 246 18.97 -3.62 -1.23
C TRP A 246 18.34 -2.36 -0.66
N MET A 247 17.59 -1.64 -1.50
CA MET A 247 16.78 -0.49 -1.14
C MET A 247 15.45 -0.55 -1.89
N THR A 248 14.38 -0.07 -1.26
CA THR A 248 13.14 0.25 -1.96
C THR A 248 13.35 1.51 -2.81
N PHE A 249 12.52 1.74 -3.81
CA PHE A 249 12.56 3.00 -4.56
C PHE A 249 12.24 4.22 -3.69
N GLN A 250 11.48 4.05 -2.61
CA GLN A 250 11.21 5.06 -1.60
C GLN A 250 12.48 5.48 -0.83
N ASP A 251 13.34 4.51 -0.49
CA ASP A 251 14.60 4.75 0.22
C ASP A 251 15.76 5.10 -0.72
N PHE A 252 15.62 4.76 -2.01
CA PHE A 252 16.62 5.04 -3.02
C PHE A 252 16.69 6.54 -3.33
N PRO A 253 17.90 7.14 -3.46
CA PRO A 253 18.02 8.56 -3.73
C PRO A 253 17.28 8.98 -5.00
N SER A 254 16.40 9.98 -4.90
CA SER A 254 15.54 10.44 -6.00
C SER A 254 16.27 10.83 -7.29
N LEU A 255 17.55 11.18 -7.20
CA LEU A 255 18.42 11.42 -8.36
C LEU A 255 18.61 10.17 -9.24
N CYS A 256 18.51 8.98 -8.63
CA CYS A 256 18.78 7.70 -9.24
C CYS A 256 17.51 6.86 -9.41
N THR A 257 16.44 7.16 -8.68
CA THR A 257 15.18 6.42 -8.73
C THR A 257 14.54 6.48 -10.13
N PRO A 258 14.20 5.33 -10.73
CA PRO A 258 13.41 5.29 -11.95
C PRO A 258 12.10 6.06 -11.79
N SER A 259 11.61 6.63 -12.89
CA SER A 259 10.38 7.43 -12.87
C SER A 259 9.10 6.60 -12.85
N GLY A 260 9.17 5.29 -13.13
CA GLY A 260 8.04 4.35 -13.20
C GLY A 260 8.33 3.07 -12.42
N ASP A 261 7.36 2.16 -12.38
CA ASP A 261 7.50 0.86 -11.74
C ASP A 261 8.18 -0.16 -12.66
N TRP A 262 8.87 -1.15 -12.09
CA TRP A 262 9.51 -2.20 -12.91
C TRP A 262 8.46 -2.95 -13.74
N VAL A 263 8.75 -3.15 -15.03
CA VAL A 263 7.92 -4.00 -15.89
C VAL A 263 8.27 -5.46 -15.61
N MET A 264 7.75 -5.94 -14.49
CA MET A 264 7.89 -7.31 -14.02
C MET A 264 6.57 -7.81 -13.42
N ARG A 265 6.35 -9.12 -13.51
CA ARG A 265 5.18 -9.78 -12.93
C ARG A 265 5.52 -11.20 -12.52
N SER A 266 4.65 -11.79 -11.73
CA SER A 266 4.73 -13.17 -11.31
C SER A 266 3.34 -13.80 -11.27
N SER A 267 3.27 -15.12 -11.12
CA SER A 267 2.07 -15.76 -10.62
C SER A 267 2.40 -16.89 -9.67
N TYR A 268 1.49 -17.13 -8.73
CA TYR A 268 1.62 -18.20 -7.74
C TYR A 268 0.32 -18.98 -7.59
N THR A 269 0.43 -20.24 -7.22
CA THR A 269 -0.69 -21.13 -6.95
C THR A 269 -0.66 -21.54 -5.48
N PRO A 270 -1.68 -21.22 -4.68
CA PRO A 270 -1.82 -21.76 -3.32
C PRO A 270 -1.79 -23.29 -3.35
N VAL A 271 -1.14 -23.92 -2.37
CA VAL A 271 -1.13 -25.39 -2.24
C VAL A 271 -2.38 -25.88 -1.51
N ASN A 272 -2.86 -25.07 -0.57
CA ASN A 272 -4.03 -25.34 0.24
C ASN A 272 -5.15 -24.34 -0.09
N CYS A 273 -5.57 -24.23 -1.35
CA CYS A 273 -6.89 -23.68 -1.57
C CYS A 273 -7.89 -24.72 -1.08
N ASN A 274 -8.82 -24.32 -0.22
CA ASN A 274 -9.99 -25.15 0.07
C ASN A 274 -10.77 -25.29 -1.25
N ASN A 275 -10.49 -26.37 -2.00
CA ASN A 275 -11.39 -26.93 -3.00
C ASN A 275 -12.57 -27.62 -2.30
N ASP A 276 -13.05 -27.06 -1.18
CA ASP A 276 -14.24 -27.57 -0.53
C ASP A 276 -15.35 -27.49 -1.57
N PRO A 277 -15.95 -28.63 -1.97
CA PRO A 277 -17.00 -28.61 -2.96
C PRO A 277 -18.09 -27.64 -2.48
N ALA A 278 -18.39 -26.65 -3.31
CA ALA A 278 -19.49 -25.75 -3.12
C ALA A 278 -20.69 -26.29 -3.91
N ALA A 279 -21.92 -26.00 -3.48
CA ALA A 279 -23.08 -26.27 -4.29
C ALA A 279 -22.98 -25.44 -5.59
N CYS A 280 -22.92 -26.11 -6.74
CA CYS A 280 -22.95 -25.46 -8.05
C CYS A 280 -24.34 -25.59 -8.67
N CYS A 281 -24.98 -24.45 -8.90
CA CYS A 281 -26.32 -24.38 -9.44
C CYS A 281 -26.33 -24.08 -10.93
N PHE A 282 -27.06 -24.91 -11.69
CA PHE A 282 -27.26 -24.70 -13.12
C PHE A 282 -28.63 -24.09 -13.41
N SER A 283 -28.77 -23.54 -14.62
CA SER A 283 -29.99 -22.87 -15.09
C SER A 283 -31.26 -23.75 -15.14
N ASP A 284 -31.10 -25.08 -15.02
CA ASP A 284 -32.20 -26.05 -14.97
C ASP A 284 -32.53 -26.49 -13.53
N ASN A 285 -32.03 -25.76 -12.53
CA ASN A 285 -32.14 -26.06 -11.10
C ASN A 285 -31.43 -27.35 -10.66
N SER A 286 -30.59 -27.96 -11.50
CA SER A 286 -29.71 -29.03 -11.05
C SER A 286 -28.59 -28.49 -10.16
N CYS A 287 -28.18 -29.31 -9.18
CA CYS A 287 -27.10 -29.02 -8.24
C CYS A 287 -26.01 -30.09 -8.39
N THR A 288 -24.75 -29.67 -8.54
CA THR A 288 -23.60 -30.57 -8.43
C THR A 288 -22.56 -29.97 -7.48
N ASP A 289 -21.95 -30.78 -6.63
CA ASP A 289 -20.85 -30.32 -5.77
C ASP A 289 -19.59 -30.14 -6.62
N LEU A 290 -19.21 -28.89 -6.88
CA LEU A 290 -18.05 -28.51 -7.70
C LEU A 290 -17.27 -27.40 -7.00
N SER A 291 -15.98 -27.29 -7.29
CA SER A 291 -15.25 -26.08 -6.92
C SER A 291 -15.87 -24.84 -7.59
N PRO A 292 -15.74 -23.64 -7.01
CA PRO A 292 -16.24 -22.41 -7.62
C PRO A 292 -15.80 -22.20 -9.08
N GLN A 293 -14.57 -22.63 -9.39
CA GLN A 293 -13.95 -22.52 -10.70
C GLN A 293 -14.52 -23.55 -11.69
N GLU A 294 -14.65 -24.82 -11.30
CA GLU A 294 -15.31 -25.84 -12.12
C GLU A 294 -16.76 -25.46 -12.40
N CYS A 295 -17.46 -24.93 -11.39
CA CYS A 295 -18.81 -24.47 -11.53
C CYS A 295 -18.97 -23.41 -12.63
N ALA A 296 -18.08 -22.41 -12.64
CA ALA A 296 -18.05 -21.39 -13.68
C ALA A 296 -17.73 -21.96 -15.07
N VAL A 297 -16.79 -22.92 -15.17
CA VAL A 297 -16.44 -23.59 -16.43
C VAL A 297 -17.62 -24.37 -17.01
N PHE A 298 -18.40 -25.04 -16.17
CA PHE A 298 -19.60 -25.77 -16.59
C PHE A 298 -20.83 -24.85 -16.77
N GLY A 299 -20.68 -23.53 -16.62
CA GLY A 299 -21.76 -22.55 -16.80
C GLY A 299 -22.78 -22.55 -15.67
N GLY A 300 -22.40 -23.03 -14.49
CA GLY A 300 -23.17 -22.92 -13.25
C GLY A 300 -22.73 -21.72 -12.41
N THR A 301 -23.50 -21.44 -11.35
CA THR A 301 -23.23 -20.41 -10.35
C THR A 301 -22.89 -21.08 -9.02
N SER A 302 -21.68 -20.85 -8.51
CA SER A 302 -21.19 -21.44 -7.26
C SER A 302 -21.71 -20.69 -6.05
N GLN A 303 -22.11 -21.42 -5.02
CA GLN A 303 -22.50 -20.86 -3.74
C GLN A 303 -21.30 -20.64 -2.83
N SER A 304 -21.52 -20.15 -1.61
CA SER A 304 -20.46 -19.90 -0.62
C SER A 304 -19.67 -21.18 -0.30
N ALA A 305 -18.37 -21.01 -0.04
CA ALA A 305 -17.48 -22.11 0.32
C ALA A 305 -18.00 -22.88 1.53
N GLY A 306 -17.99 -24.23 1.46
CA GLY A 306 -18.52 -25.11 2.52
C GLY A 306 -20.00 -25.48 2.42
N THR A 307 -20.74 -24.98 1.42
CA THR A 307 -22.11 -25.44 1.10
C THR A 307 -22.08 -26.65 0.17
N THR A 308 -22.91 -27.66 0.36
CA THR A 308 -23.01 -28.81 -0.56
C THR A 308 -24.43 -28.94 -1.12
N CYS A 309 -24.62 -29.65 -2.22
CA CYS A 309 -25.92 -30.02 -2.77
C CYS A 309 -26.75 -30.90 -1.83
N ALA A 310 -26.15 -31.41 -0.75
CA ALA A 310 -26.88 -32.05 0.35
C ALA A 310 -27.49 -31.03 1.33
N SER A 311 -26.87 -29.86 1.48
CA SER A 311 -27.32 -28.77 2.37
C SER A 311 -27.93 -27.57 1.64
N TYR A 312 -27.81 -27.50 0.32
CA TYR A 312 -28.22 -26.39 -0.54
C TYR A 312 -29.07 -26.89 -1.71
N SER A 313 -30.24 -26.29 -1.94
CA SER A 313 -31.16 -26.68 -3.03
C SER A 313 -31.29 -25.58 -4.08
N CYS A 314 -30.66 -25.81 -5.23
CA CYS A 314 -30.73 -24.91 -6.38
C CYS A 314 -32.17 -24.71 -6.86
N GLY A 315 -32.58 -23.46 -7.08
CA GLY A 315 -33.92 -23.12 -7.59
C GLY A 315 -35.07 -23.31 -6.60
N SER A 316 -34.79 -23.40 -5.29
CA SER A 316 -35.84 -23.37 -4.27
C SER A 316 -36.42 -21.95 -4.07
N GLY A 317 -35.66 -20.90 -4.38
CA GLY A 317 -36.02 -19.50 -4.08
C GLY A 317 -35.93 -19.15 -2.60
N ASN A 318 -36.05 -20.14 -1.70
CA ASN A 318 -36.04 -19.97 -0.26
C ASN A 318 -34.68 -19.48 0.25
N GLY A 319 -34.74 -18.52 1.17
CA GLY A 319 -33.62 -18.07 1.99
C GLY A 319 -34.14 -17.44 3.28
N ALA A 320 -33.23 -17.06 4.17
CA ALA A 320 -33.56 -16.39 5.41
C ALA A 320 -34.29 -15.07 5.11
N CYS A 321 -35.52 -14.98 5.60
CA CYS A 321 -36.37 -13.80 5.51
C CYS A 321 -36.50 -13.18 6.90
N CYS A 322 -35.89 -12.02 7.08
CA CYS A 322 -35.95 -11.27 8.33
C CYS A 322 -37.21 -10.41 8.33
N VAL A 323 -38.20 -10.73 9.18
CA VAL A 323 -39.51 -10.03 9.23
C VAL A 323 -39.55 -9.04 10.41
N PRO A 324 -39.34 -7.73 10.20
CA PRO A 324 -39.21 -6.76 11.30
C PRO A 324 -40.48 -6.63 12.14
N SER A 325 -41.66 -6.79 11.53
CA SER A 325 -42.94 -6.66 12.23
C SER A 325 -43.19 -7.74 13.29
N THR A 326 -42.50 -8.88 13.19
CA THR A 326 -42.64 -10.00 14.14
C THR A 326 -41.34 -10.33 14.87
N GLY A 327 -40.20 -9.73 14.49
CA GLY A 327 -38.89 -10.09 15.01
C GLY A 327 -38.48 -11.53 14.68
N ALA A 328 -39.07 -12.13 13.63
CA ALA A 328 -38.87 -13.53 13.29
C ALA A 328 -38.01 -13.68 12.03
N CYS A 329 -37.12 -14.68 12.03
CA CYS A 329 -36.51 -15.19 10.81
C CYS A 329 -37.31 -16.40 10.32
N VAL A 330 -37.76 -16.37 9.07
CA VAL A 330 -38.48 -17.49 8.41
C VAL A 330 -37.84 -17.80 7.05
N GLU A 331 -37.93 -19.04 6.60
CA GLU A 331 -37.34 -19.47 5.31
C GLU A 331 -38.37 -19.29 4.18
N PHE A 332 -38.28 -18.20 3.43
CA PHE A 332 -39.21 -17.91 2.33
C PHE A 332 -38.50 -17.56 1.04
N ASP A 333 -39.18 -17.75 -0.08
CA ASP A 333 -38.71 -17.20 -1.34
C ASP A 333 -38.76 -15.66 -1.35
N GLN A 334 -38.00 -15.03 -2.23
CA GLN A 334 -37.91 -13.56 -2.29
C GLN A 334 -39.30 -12.90 -2.41
N THR A 335 -40.20 -13.46 -3.23
CA THR A 335 -41.53 -12.88 -3.45
C THR A 335 -42.38 -13.00 -2.18
N THR A 336 -42.37 -14.16 -1.54
CA THR A 336 -43.09 -14.39 -0.29
C THR A 336 -42.52 -13.55 0.85
N CYS A 337 -41.20 -13.37 0.90
CA CYS A 337 -40.52 -12.57 1.90
C CYS A 337 -40.94 -11.08 1.82
N GLU A 338 -40.98 -10.52 0.61
CA GLU A 338 -41.47 -9.15 0.38
C GLU A 338 -42.96 -9.01 0.75
N VAL A 339 -43.78 -10.02 0.46
CA VAL A 339 -45.22 -10.02 0.78
C VAL A 339 -45.49 -9.99 2.28
N VAL A 340 -44.69 -10.68 3.09
CA VAL A 340 -44.81 -10.63 4.57
C VAL A 340 -44.13 -9.41 5.18
N GLY A 341 -43.58 -8.51 4.35
CA GLY A 341 -42.89 -7.29 4.79
C GLY A 341 -41.51 -7.57 5.40
N GLY A 342 -40.90 -8.70 5.05
CA GLY A 342 -39.54 -9.05 5.45
C GLY A 342 -38.50 -8.70 4.39
N THR A 343 -37.23 -8.73 4.81
CA THR A 343 -36.06 -8.57 3.95
C THR A 343 -35.44 -9.93 3.68
N HIS A 344 -35.30 -10.31 2.41
CA HIS A 344 -34.69 -11.57 1.99
C HIS A 344 -33.17 -11.44 1.99
N MET A 345 -32.47 -12.34 2.67
CA MET A 345 -31.02 -12.28 2.87
C MET A 345 -30.23 -13.02 1.77
N GLY A 346 -30.90 -13.44 0.71
CA GLY A 346 -30.31 -14.18 -0.42
C GLY A 346 -30.69 -15.66 -0.40
N GLU A 347 -30.77 -16.26 -1.59
CA GLU A 347 -31.17 -17.66 -1.76
C GLU A 347 -30.19 -18.62 -1.08
N GLY A 348 -30.74 -19.59 -0.33
CA GLY A 348 -29.97 -20.60 0.39
C GLY A 348 -29.25 -20.12 1.65
N THR A 349 -29.44 -18.88 2.07
CA THR A 349 -29.19 -18.48 3.46
C THR A 349 -30.18 -19.17 4.40
N SER A 350 -29.77 -19.51 5.61
CA SER A 350 -30.66 -20.12 6.61
C SER A 350 -30.83 -19.26 7.86
N CYS A 351 -31.99 -19.32 8.50
CA CYS A 351 -32.26 -18.67 9.79
C CYS A 351 -31.42 -19.22 10.94
N ALA A 352 -30.79 -20.39 10.77
CA ALA A 352 -29.85 -20.93 11.75
C ALA A 352 -28.47 -20.23 11.68
N SER A 353 -28.10 -19.70 10.52
CA SER A 353 -26.81 -19.05 10.26
C SER A 353 -26.93 -17.54 10.03
N THR A 354 -28.14 -16.99 10.03
CA THR A 354 -28.44 -15.60 9.69
C THR A 354 -28.99 -14.88 10.91
N THR A 355 -28.25 -13.90 11.42
CA THR A 355 -28.71 -13.05 12.51
C THR A 355 -29.56 -11.91 11.95
N CYS A 356 -30.88 -12.04 12.06
CA CYS A 356 -31.82 -11.04 11.53
C CYS A 356 -32.01 -9.81 12.44
N PHE A 357 -31.93 -10.00 13.75
CA PHE A 357 -32.20 -8.96 14.75
C PHE A 357 -31.11 -9.06 15.81
N PRO A 358 -29.95 -8.42 15.59
CA PRO A 358 -28.85 -8.50 16.52
C PRO A 358 -29.22 -7.82 17.85
N GLU A 359 -28.97 -8.50 18.95
CA GLU A 359 -29.16 -7.96 20.30
C GLU A 359 -27.84 -8.05 21.08
N GLY A 360 -27.49 -6.97 21.77
CA GLY A 360 -26.18 -6.84 22.38
C GLY A 360 -26.11 -5.78 23.47
N ALA A 361 -24.94 -5.67 24.10
CA ALA A 361 -24.65 -4.64 25.08
C ALA A 361 -24.60 -3.25 24.43
N CYS A 362 -25.15 -2.27 25.12
CA CYS A 362 -25.17 -0.87 24.74
C CYS A 362 -24.48 -0.04 25.82
N CYS A 363 -23.37 0.60 25.47
CA CYS A 363 -22.62 1.46 26.38
C CYS A 363 -23.11 2.90 26.29
N LEU A 364 -23.58 3.44 27.41
CA LEU A 364 -23.95 4.84 27.53
C LEU A 364 -22.73 5.71 27.83
N ILE A 365 -22.88 7.02 27.59
CA ILE A 365 -21.79 8.00 27.76
C ILE A 365 -21.34 8.16 29.22
N ASP A 366 -22.18 7.80 30.18
CA ASP A 366 -21.89 7.77 31.62
C ASP A 366 -21.24 6.44 32.07
N GLY A 367 -20.82 5.59 31.13
CA GLY A 367 -20.22 4.28 31.42
C GLY A 367 -21.22 3.23 31.89
N THR A 368 -22.51 3.55 31.98
CA THR A 368 -23.55 2.55 32.24
C THR A 368 -23.71 1.63 31.03
N CYS A 369 -23.79 0.33 31.27
CA CYS A 369 -24.13 -0.64 30.24
C CYS A 369 -25.60 -1.07 30.38
N ILE A 370 -26.37 -0.97 29.29
CA ILE A 370 -27.71 -1.55 29.19
C ILE A 370 -27.72 -2.62 28.10
N GLY A 371 -28.41 -3.74 28.30
CA GLY A 371 -28.44 -4.81 27.31
C GLY A 371 -28.85 -6.17 27.88
N PRO A 372 -29.13 -7.16 27.01
CA PRO A 372 -29.10 -7.06 25.54
C PRO A 372 -30.27 -6.21 25.00
N VAL A 373 -29.97 -5.30 24.06
CA VAL A 373 -30.93 -4.43 23.34
C VAL A 373 -30.56 -4.41 21.86
N SER A 374 -31.47 -3.93 20.99
CA SER A 374 -31.18 -3.76 19.57
C SER A 374 -30.25 -2.55 19.31
N ASP A 375 -29.61 -2.50 18.15
CA ASP A 375 -28.79 -1.35 17.72
C ASP A 375 -29.62 -0.06 17.66
N ASP A 376 -30.83 -0.12 17.09
CA ASP A 376 -31.74 1.02 17.01
C ASP A 376 -32.15 1.53 18.41
N ASP A 377 -32.45 0.64 19.36
CA ASP A 377 -32.76 1.01 20.74
C ASP A 377 -31.54 1.59 21.45
N CYS A 378 -30.34 1.09 21.15
CA CYS A 378 -29.10 1.60 21.70
C CYS A 378 -28.81 3.03 21.22
N LEU A 379 -28.97 3.28 19.93
CA LEU A 379 -28.86 4.61 19.34
C LEU A 379 -29.93 5.57 19.87
N ALA A 380 -31.16 5.08 20.09
CA ALA A 380 -32.26 5.89 20.61
C ALA A 380 -31.99 6.44 22.02
N VAL A 381 -31.18 5.76 22.83
CA VAL A 381 -30.74 6.23 24.15
C VAL A 381 -29.39 6.95 24.11
N GLY A 382 -28.83 7.20 22.92
CA GLY A 382 -27.53 7.86 22.75
C GLY A 382 -26.34 7.00 23.18
N GLY A 383 -26.50 5.68 23.20
CA GLY A 383 -25.43 4.73 23.50
C GLY A 383 -24.71 4.21 22.26
N ALA A 384 -23.58 3.55 22.50
CA ALA A 384 -22.81 2.84 21.49
C ALA A 384 -23.08 1.33 21.58
N PHE A 385 -23.50 0.71 20.47
CA PHE A 385 -23.78 -0.71 20.39
C PHE A 385 -22.48 -1.52 20.29
N MET A 386 -22.34 -2.55 21.12
CA MET A 386 -21.08 -3.29 21.28
C MET A 386 -21.01 -4.56 20.42
N GLY A 387 -22.01 -4.80 19.59
CA GLY A 387 -22.10 -5.94 18.69
C GLY A 387 -23.07 -7.02 19.17
N ASP A 388 -23.51 -7.86 18.23
CA ASP A 388 -24.43 -8.96 18.50
C ASP A 388 -23.88 -9.95 19.52
N SER A 389 -24.77 -10.53 20.34
CA SER A 389 -24.45 -11.51 21.38
C SER A 389 -23.51 -11.01 22.49
N THR A 390 -23.24 -9.71 22.59
CA THR A 390 -22.48 -9.13 23.71
C THR A 390 -23.36 -8.90 24.94
N SER A 391 -22.78 -8.99 26.14
CA SER A 391 -23.52 -8.84 27.40
C SER A 391 -22.87 -7.80 28.33
N CYS A 392 -23.68 -7.05 29.06
CA CYS A 392 -23.18 -6.08 30.03
C CYS A 392 -22.41 -6.70 31.22
N SER A 393 -22.46 -8.02 31.40
CA SER A 393 -21.67 -8.70 32.42
C SER A 393 -20.20 -8.91 32.03
N THR A 394 -19.91 -8.85 30.73
CA THR A 394 -18.59 -9.12 30.14
C THR A 394 -18.05 -7.93 29.36
N THR A 395 -18.90 -6.99 28.97
CA THR A 395 -18.54 -5.79 28.23
C THR A 395 -18.14 -4.68 29.17
N SER A 396 -16.92 -4.17 29.01
CA SER A 396 -16.44 -2.99 29.71
C SER A 396 -16.88 -1.74 28.94
N CYS A 397 -17.64 -0.86 29.58
CA CYS A 397 -17.99 0.46 29.05
C CYS A 397 -17.08 1.52 29.68
N PRO A 398 -15.89 1.78 29.12
CA PRO A 398 -15.01 2.80 29.67
C PRO A 398 -15.65 4.17 29.54
N GLN A 399 -15.62 4.96 30.63
CA GLN A 399 -16.04 6.35 30.56
C GLN A 399 -15.05 7.17 29.72
N PRO A 400 -15.54 8.17 28.96
CA PRO A 400 -14.66 9.07 28.23
C PRO A 400 -13.81 9.86 29.24
N ILE A 401 -12.49 9.79 29.07
CA ILE A 401 -11.53 10.61 29.81
C ILE A 401 -11.36 11.97 29.11
N GLY A 402 -11.10 13.00 29.90
CA GLY A 402 -10.82 14.36 29.46
C GLY A 402 -9.78 15.02 30.37
N ALA A 403 -9.20 16.13 29.92
CA ALA A 403 -8.27 16.91 30.71
C ALA A 403 -9.03 17.56 31.88
N CYS A 404 -8.51 17.34 33.09
CA CYS A 404 -9.00 17.95 34.31
C CYS A 404 -7.98 18.96 34.82
N CYS A 405 -8.30 20.25 34.72
CA CYS A 405 -7.41 21.34 35.14
C CYS A 405 -7.72 21.79 36.56
N GLY A 406 -6.72 21.83 37.43
CA GLY A 406 -6.79 22.55 38.71
C GLY A 406 -5.70 23.61 38.81
N SER A 407 -5.61 24.28 39.96
CA SER A 407 -4.62 25.33 40.18
C SER A 407 -3.18 24.79 40.11
N GLY A 408 -2.60 24.82 38.91
CA GLY A 408 -1.23 24.37 38.62
C GLY A 408 -1.07 22.87 38.38
N TRP A 409 -2.15 22.13 38.08
CA TRP A 409 -2.05 20.70 37.73
C TRP A 409 -3.07 20.32 36.66
N CYS A 410 -2.73 19.30 35.86
CA CYS A 410 -3.62 18.67 34.89
C CYS A 410 -3.56 17.14 35.05
N LEU A 411 -4.71 16.48 35.12
CA LEU A 411 -4.83 15.02 35.08
C LEU A 411 -5.91 14.58 34.08
N ASP A 412 -5.66 13.49 33.32
CA ASP A 412 -6.68 12.91 32.45
C ASP A 412 -7.64 12.05 33.29
N LEU A 413 -8.83 12.57 33.57
CA LEU A 413 -9.82 11.97 34.46
C LEU A 413 -11.18 11.87 33.77
N THR A 414 -12.05 11.02 34.33
CA THR A 414 -13.47 11.09 34.03
C THR A 414 -14.04 12.41 34.56
N ASN A 415 -15.19 12.86 34.05
CA ASN A 415 -15.84 14.07 34.55
C ASN A 415 -16.16 13.98 36.05
N ASP A 416 -16.64 12.81 36.51
CA ASP A 416 -16.97 12.59 37.92
C ASP A 416 -15.73 12.62 38.80
N ASP A 417 -14.64 11.97 38.39
CA ASP A 417 -13.37 12.02 39.15
C ASP A 417 -12.78 13.42 39.16
N CYS A 418 -12.88 14.17 38.05
CA CYS A 418 -12.40 15.54 37.94
C CYS A 418 -13.11 16.48 38.92
N THR A 419 -14.44 16.41 38.98
CA THR A 419 -15.23 17.19 39.94
C THR A 419 -14.94 16.76 41.39
N ALA A 420 -14.72 15.46 41.63
CA ALA A 420 -14.41 14.95 42.96
C ALA A 420 -13.07 15.46 43.51
N VAL A 421 -12.08 15.72 42.64
CA VAL A 421 -10.79 16.32 43.02
C VAL A 421 -10.78 17.86 42.96
N GLY A 422 -11.92 18.48 42.63
CA GLY A 422 -12.08 19.93 42.58
C GLY A 422 -11.44 20.61 41.37
N GLY A 423 -11.24 19.89 40.26
CA GLY A 423 -10.77 20.44 38.99
C GLY A 423 -11.90 20.83 38.04
N ALA A 424 -11.55 21.57 37.00
CA ALA A 424 -12.42 21.95 35.88
C ALA A 424 -12.17 21.00 34.69
N TRP A 425 -13.21 20.31 34.27
CA TRP A 425 -13.15 19.33 33.17
C TRP A 425 -13.31 20.02 31.81
N GLN A 426 -12.39 19.77 30.89
CA GLN A 426 -12.24 20.56 29.65
C GLN A 426 -12.96 20.00 28.42
N GLY A 427 -13.57 18.82 28.50
CA GLY A 427 -14.18 18.18 27.33
C GLY A 427 -13.77 16.73 27.15
N MET A 428 -14.58 15.95 26.44
CA MET A 428 -14.24 14.56 26.14
C MET A 428 -13.07 14.54 25.15
N GLN A 429 -12.12 13.61 25.33
CA GLN A 429 -10.92 13.50 24.49
C GLN A 429 -10.05 14.77 24.45
N THR A 430 -10.15 15.64 25.45
CA THR A 430 -9.10 16.61 25.76
C THR A 430 -8.05 15.91 26.62
N PHE A 431 -6.77 16.25 26.47
CA PHE A 431 -5.69 15.55 27.17
C PHE A 431 -4.67 16.54 27.74
N CYS A 432 -4.17 16.26 28.93
CA CYS A 432 -3.12 17.05 29.59
C CYS A 432 -1.78 17.08 28.85
N SER A 433 -1.62 16.24 27.81
CA SER A 433 -0.49 16.30 26.89
C SER A 433 -0.52 17.53 25.98
N ASP A 434 -1.70 18.13 25.79
CA ASP A 434 -1.82 19.43 25.13
C ASP A 434 -1.47 20.52 26.16
N SER A 435 -0.31 21.14 25.98
CA SER A 435 0.20 22.13 26.93
C SER A 435 -0.72 23.34 27.07
N SER A 436 -1.53 23.64 26.06
CA SER A 436 -2.45 24.79 26.05
C SER A 436 -3.78 24.52 26.75
N ILE A 437 -4.13 23.26 27.03
CA ILE A 437 -5.47 22.88 27.51
C ILE A 437 -5.76 23.35 28.95
N CYS A 438 -4.69 23.56 29.74
CA CYS A 438 -4.75 24.14 31.08
C CYS A 438 -3.85 25.36 31.22
N ASP A 439 -3.29 25.84 30.11
CA ASP A 439 -2.56 27.11 30.09
C ASP A 439 -3.58 28.20 29.84
N SER A 440 -3.73 29.10 30.81
CA SER A 440 -4.42 30.37 30.58
C SER A 440 -3.49 31.26 29.75
N ASP A 441 -3.30 30.93 28.47
CA ASP A 441 -2.49 31.70 27.51
C ASP A 441 -3.23 33.00 27.11
N CYS A 442 -3.62 33.79 28.11
CA CYS A 442 -4.00 35.18 27.99
C CYS A 442 -2.89 36.02 28.64
N PRO A 443 -1.81 36.32 27.92
CA PRO A 443 -0.75 37.19 28.44
C PRO A 443 -1.29 38.57 28.86
N GLU A 444 -2.48 38.96 28.38
CA GLU A 444 -3.20 40.15 28.78
C GLU A 444 -3.93 40.07 30.13
N ASP A 445 -4.06 38.89 30.75
CA ASP A 445 -4.52 38.69 32.14
C ASP A 445 -3.31 38.81 33.09
N LEU A 446 -3.11 40.02 33.58
CA LEU A 446 -1.93 40.41 34.33
C LEU A 446 -2.07 40.15 35.84
N ASP A 447 -3.29 39.91 36.33
CA ASP A 447 -3.53 39.53 37.71
C ASP A 447 -3.87 38.03 37.92
N GLY A 448 -4.07 37.29 36.82
CA GLY A 448 -4.20 35.84 36.77
C GLY A 448 -5.57 35.35 37.23
N ASP A 449 -6.61 36.18 37.11
CA ASP A 449 -7.98 35.85 37.54
C ASP A 449 -8.83 35.14 36.47
N GLY A 450 -8.26 34.94 35.28
CA GLY A 450 -8.87 34.29 34.12
C GLY A 450 -9.74 35.21 33.27
N VAL A 451 -9.74 36.53 33.53
CA VAL A 451 -10.57 37.51 32.81
C VAL A 451 -9.81 38.81 32.56
N VAL A 452 -9.56 39.13 31.29
CA VAL A 452 -8.99 40.42 30.86
C VAL A 452 -10.00 41.55 31.08
N ASN A 453 -9.76 42.36 32.10
CA ASN A 453 -10.67 43.41 32.55
C ASN A 453 -9.95 44.70 33.01
N VAL A 454 -10.65 45.53 33.79
CA VAL A 454 -10.14 46.83 34.25
C VAL A 454 -8.91 46.65 35.16
N ASN A 455 -8.83 45.56 35.91
CA ASN A 455 -7.72 45.30 36.81
C ASN A 455 -6.40 45.10 36.04
N ASP A 456 -6.44 44.48 34.87
CA ASP A 456 -5.28 44.29 33.99
C ASP A 456 -4.82 45.62 33.37
N ILE A 457 -5.77 46.48 32.99
CA ILE A 457 -5.45 47.85 32.56
C ILE A 457 -4.74 48.61 33.70
N LEU A 458 -5.19 48.45 34.95
CA LEU A 458 -4.55 49.11 36.08
C LEU A 458 -3.11 48.60 36.30
N ALA A 459 -2.82 47.33 35.99
CA ALA A 459 -1.46 46.79 35.99
C ALA A 459 -0.57 47.45 34.93
N ILE A 460 -1.07 47.63 33.69
CA ILE A 460 -0.34 48.36 32.63
C ILE A 460 -0.06 49.81 33.03
N VAL A 461 -1.09 50.54 33.49
CA VAL A 461 -0.96 51.95 33.89
C VAL A 461 -0.03 52.11 35.09
N GLY A 462 -0.01 51.13 36.02
CA GLY A 462 0.88 51.12 37.18
C GLY A 462 2.37 51.04 36.82
N SER A 463 2.70 50.49 35.65
CA SER A 463 4.08 50.29 35.17
C SER A 463 4.44 51.17 33.96
N TRP A 464 3.63 52.20 33.66
CA TRP A 464 3.77 53.00 32.44
C TRP A 464 5.16 53.67 32.29
N GLY A 465 5.77 53.49 31.12
CA GLY A 465 7.10 54.01 30.79
C GLY A 465 8.26 53.26 31.46
N SER A 466 8.01 52.12 32.10
CA SER A 466 9.04 51.25 32.67
C SER A 466 9.48 50.16 31.70
N SER A 467 10.61 49.50 31.98
CA SER A 467 11.07 48.30 31.25
C SER A 467 10.60 47.01 31.92
N ASN A 468 9.38 47.00 32.49
CA ASN A 468 8.83 45.81 33.15
C ASN A 468 8.41 44.79 32.08
N SER A 469 9.20 43.73 31.93
CA SER A 469 9.00 42.70 30.92
C SER A 469 7.69 41.91 31.07
N THR A 470 7.06 41.91 32.25
CA THR A 470 5.77 41.24 32.47
C THR A 470 4.60 42.06 31.90
N ASN A 471 4.77 43.38 31.79
CA ASN A 471 3.73 44.28 31.33
C ASN A 471 4.05 44.87 29.93
N ASP A 472 5.15 44.40 29.31
CA ASP A 472 5.60 44.69 27.95
C ASP A 472 5.15 43.54 27.04
N LEU A 473 3.88 43.59 26.67
CA LEU A 473 3.14 42.56 25.95
C LEU A 473 3.51 42.52 24.46
N ASP A 474 3.94 43.65 23.89
CA ASP A 474 4.39 43.72 22.49
C ASP A 474 5.90 43.54 22.30
N GLY A 475 6.65 43.45 23.41
CA GLY A 475 8.09 43.17 23.43
C GLY A 475 8.94 44.34 22.93
N SER A 476 8.42 45.56 22.96
CA SER A 476 9.12 46.77 22.53
C SER A 476 10.22 47.21 23.51
N GLY A 477 10.24 46.63 24.71
CA GLY A 477 11.20 46.94 25.78
C GLY A 477 10.74 48.05 26.72
N ILE A 478 9.53 48.60 26.53
CA ILE A 478 8.95 49.65 27.38
C ILE A 478 7.43 49.50 27.45
N VAL A 479 6.86 49.63 28.65
CA VAL A 479 5.40 49.59 28.84
C VAL A 479 4.79 50.90 28.36
N ASP A 480 4.06 50.88 27.25
CA ASP A 480 3.43 52.06 26.68
C ASP A 480 2.03 51.82 26.09
N THR A 481 1.67 52.60 25.07
CA THR A 481 0.35 52.50 24.43
C THR A 481 0.19 51.18 23.67
N GLY A 482 1.27 50.56 23.19
CA GLY A 482 1.23 49.25 22.55
C GLY A 482 0.64 48.18 23.46
N ASP A 483 1.13 48.09 24.70
CA ASP A 483 0.70 47.08 25.67
C ASP A 483 -0.72 47.31 26.18
N LEU A 484 -1.10 48.58 26.36
CA LEU A 484 -2.48 48.92 26.74
C LEU A 484 -3.49 48.51 25.65
N LEU A 485 -3.10 48.63 24.38
CA LEU A 485 -3.94 48.23 23.27
C LEU A 485 -4.04 46.71 23.13
N ALA A 486 -3.02 45.95 23.56
CA ALA A 486 -3.09 44.50 23.65
C ALA A 486 -4.20 44.06 24.62
N VAL A 487 -4.19 44.57 25.87
CA VAL A 487 -5.22 44.28 26.89
C VAL A 487 -6.63 44.67 26.47
N ILE A 488 -6.79 45.82 25.80
CA ILE A 488 -8.11 46.24 25.29
C ILE A 488 -8.56 45.37 24.11
N GLY A 489 -7.61 44.84 23.33
CA GLY A 489 -7.86 44.03 22.15
C GLY A 489 -8.48 42.66 22.46
N THR A 490 -8.29 42.15 23.66
CA THR A 490 -8.71 40.81 24.10
C THR A 490 -9.65 40.84 25.31
N TRP A 491 -10.43 41.92 25.46
CA TRP A 491 -11.33 42.15 26.59
C TRP A 491 -12.37 41.04 26.81
N GLY A 492 -12.36 40.39 27.98
CA GLY A 492 -13.26 39.28 28.30
C GLY A 492 -12.57 38.10 28.98
N PRO A 493 -13.26 36.95 29.13
CA PRO A 493 -12.63 35.74 29.63
C PRO A 493 -11.51 35.28 28.69
N CYS A 494 -10.47 34.66 29.25
CA CYS A 494 -9.44 33.98 28.46
C CYS A 494 -10.08 32.75 27.77
N GLU A 495 -10.04 32.70 26.43
CA GLU A 495 -10.57 31.60 25.60
C GLU A 495 -9.47 30.67 25.09
#